data_AF-A0A4Y7WHE4-F1
#
_entry.id   AF-A0A4Y7WHE4-F1
#
_cell.length_a   1.000
_cell.length_b   1.000
_cell.length_c   1.000
_cell.angle_alpha   90.00
_cell.angle_beta   90.00
_cell.angle_gamma   90.00
#
_symmetry.space_group_name_H-M   'P 1'
#
loop_
_entity.id
_entity.type
_entity.pdbx_description
1 polymer ?
#
loop_
_entity_poly.entity_id
_entity_poly.type
_entity_poly.pdbx_seq_one_letter_code
_entity_poly.pdbx_strand_id
1 'polypeptide(L)'
;MKLLWFCMMLIPGPFLFHFYETTMRNDETDISYIFINGFLLIWLILSGILSIRVSLRVFFLMHSFMIVCSIILAQLFINPPNESWFNPFTMNVVILLSSLPILFGQLMTRLMTQSLYRFIKNKNLS
;
A
#
# COMPACT_ATOMS: atom_id res chain seq x y z
N MET A 1 -14.06 -13.24 1.35
CA MET A 1 -12.70 -12.75 1.71
C MET A 1 -11.84 -12.39 0.50
N LYS A 2 -11.73 -13.24 -0.54
CA LYS A 2 -10.90 -12.89 -1.73
C LYS A 2 -11.36 -11.59 -2.41
N LEU A 3 -12.66 -11.40 -2.62
CA LEU A 3 -13.20 -10.17 -3.20
C LEU A 3 -12.85 -8.92 -2.38
N LEU A 4 -13.02 -8.98 -1.05
CA LEU A 4 -12.65 -7.87 -0.16
C LEU A 4 -11.15 -7.57 -0.25
N TRP A 5 -10.29 -8.59 -0.29
CA TRP A 5 -8.86 -8.39 -0.52
C TRP A 5 -8.57 -7.75 -1.88
N PHE A 6 -9.26 -8.17 -2.95
CA PHE A 6 -9.14 -7.53 -4.26
C PHE A 6 -9.52 -6.06 -4.21
N CYS A 7 -10.63 -5.69 -3.56
CA CYS A 7 -11.02 -4.29 -3.38
C CYS A 7 -9.94 -3.50 -2.63
N MET A 8 -9.32 -4.09 -1.60
CA MET A 8 -8.22 -3.45 -0.88
C MET A 8 -7.00 -3.22 -1.78
N MET A 9 -6.66 -4.16 -2.67
CA MET A 9 -5.51 -4.01 -3.57
C MET A 9 -5.73 -2.98 -4.70
N LEU A 10 -6.95 -2.48 -4.89
CA LEU A 10 -7.22 -1.38 -5.83
C LEU A 10 -6.83 -0.02 -5.26
N ILE A 11 -6.59 0.09 -3.95
CA ILE A 11 -6.15 1.34 -3.32
C ILE A 11 -4.70 1.61 -3.73
N PRO A 12 -4.43 2.71 -4.45
CA PRO A 12 -3.10 3.02 -4.97
C PRO A 12 -2.26 3.69 -3.87
N GLY A 13 -1.86 2.91 -2.86
CA GLY A 13 -1.18 3.41 -1.66
C GLY A 13 0.03 4.32 -1.91
N PRO A 14 0.99 3.93 -2.78
CA PRO A 14 2.12 4.78 -3.14
C PRO A 14 1.70 6.15 -3.69
N PHE A 15 0.70 6.17 -4.58
CA PHE A 15 0.18 7.42 -5.13
C PHE A 15 -0.46 8.29 -4.05
N LEU A 16 -1.31 7.73 -3.19
CA LEU A 16 -1.99 8.49 -2.15
C LEU A 16 -1.00 9.19 -1.20
N PHE A 17 0.08 8.49 -0.83
CA PHE A 17 1.14 9.07 0.00
C PHE A 17 1.81 10.26 -0.71
N HIS A 18 2.26 10.06 -1.95
CA HIS A 18 2.97 11.12 -2.67
C HIS A 18 2.07 12.29 -3.06
N PHE A 19 0.84 12.02 -3.51
CA PHE A 19 -0.14 13.06 -3.83
C PHE A 19 -0.45 13.93 -2.62
N TYR A 20 -0.57 13.33 -1.44
CA TYR A 20 -0.74 14.09 -0.21
C TYR A 20 0.48 14.97 0.07
N GLU A 21 1.70 14.40 0.08
CA GLU A 21 2.92 15.15 0.43
C GLU A 21 3.26 16.27 -0.57
N THR A 22 3.03 16.04 -1.86
CA THR A 22 3.48 16.99 -2.90
C THR A 22 2.42 17.99 -3.32
N THR A 23 1.15 17.63 -3.21
CA THR A 23 0.04 18.45 -3.70
C THR A 23 -0.77 18.96 -2.52
N MET A 24 -1.47 18.08 -1.82
CA MET A 24 -2.45 18.49 -0.80
C MET A 24 -1.82 19.21 0.39
N ARG A 25 -0.66 18.76 0.86
CA ARG A 25 0.05 19.38 1.98
C ARG A 25 0.61 20.76 1.63
N ASN A 26 1.02 20.96 0.39
CA ASN A 26 1.54 22.25 -0.08
C ASN A 26 0.42 23.26 -0.34
N ASP A 27 -0.79 22.78 -0.66
CA ASP A 27 -1.99 23.60 -0.86
C ASP A 27 -2.72 23.95 0.45
N GLU A 28 -2.06 23.80 1.61
CA GLU A 28 -2.62 24.03 2.96
C GLU A 28 -3.96 23.30 3.23
N THR A 29 -4.19 22.16 2.58
CA THR A 29 -5.43 21.41 2.82
C THR A 29 -5.51 20.93 4.27
N ASP A 30 -6.71 21.01 4.87
CA ASP A 30 -7.00 20.62 6.26
C ASP A 30 -6.88 19.10 6.54
N ILE A 31 -6.34 18.32 5.59
CA ILE A 31 -6.16 16.90 5.77
C ILE A 31 -4.90 16.66 6.61
N SER A 32 -5.09 16.16 7.82
CA SER A 32 -3.99 15.85 8.73
C SER A 32 -3.06 14.75 8.19
N TYR A 33 -1.74 14.98 8.30
CA TYR A 33 -0.70 13.99 8.00
C TYR A 33 -0.92 12.67 8.75
N ILE A 34 -1.39 12.75 10.00
CA ILE A 34 -1.68 11.59 10.85
C ILE A 34 -2.82 10.75 10.26
N PHE A 35 -3.82 11.42 9.68
CA PHE A 35 -4.97 10.74 9.08
C PHE A 35 -4.56 9.91 7.86
N ILE A 36 -3.81 10.49 6.92
CA ILE A 36 -3.37 9.77 5.71
C ILE A 36 -2.44 8.61 6.05
N ASN A 37 -1.43 8.84 6.90
CA ASN A 37 -0.51 7.76 7.28
C ASN A 37 -1.21 6.68 8.12
N GLY A 38 -2.13 7.06 9.00
CA GLY A 38 -2.95 6.13 9.76
C GLY A 38 -3.83 5.28 8.84
N PHE A 39 -4.48 5.90 7.85
CA PHE A 39 -5.27 5.19 6.83
C PHE A 39 -4.41 4.19 6.06
N LEU A 40 -3.25 4.60 5.56
CA LEU A 40 -2.34 3.73 4.81
C LEU A 40 -1.82 2.58 5.67
N LEU A 41 -1.51 2.82 6.94
CA LEU A 41 -1.07 1.79 7.87
C LEU A 41 -2.17 0.75 8.15
N ILE A 42 -3.39 1.21 8.44
CA ILE A 42 -4.55 0.33 8.65
C ILE A 42 -4.83 -0.49 7.39
N TRP A 43 -4.83 0.16 6.23
CA TRP A 43 -5.02 -0.51 4.94
C TRP A 43 -3.95 -1.58 4.68
N LEU A 44 -2.67 -1.28 4.94
CA LEU A 44 -1.56 -2.22 4.82
C LEU A 44 -1.76 -3.45 5.71
N ILE A 45 -2.14 -3.25 6.97
CA ILE A 45 -2.38 -4.34 7.91
C ILE A 45 -3.59 -5.18 7.45
N LEU A 46 -4.71 -4.54 7.12
CA LEU A 46 -5.93 -5.23 6.70
C LEU A 46 -5.72 -6.04 5.41
N SER A 47 -5.06 -5.45 4.41
CA SER A 47 -4.73 -6.15 3.17
C SER A 47 -3.82 -7.34 3.42
N GLY A 48 -2.83 -7.22 4.31
CA GLY A 48 -1.99 -8.33 4.76
C GLY A 48 -2.79 -9.47 5.41
N ILE A 49 -3.67 -9.15 6.38
CA ILE A 49 -4.54 -10.13 7.07
C ILE A 49 -5.46 -10.83 6.06
N LEU A 50 -6.10 -10.09 5.17
CA LEU A 50 -7.04 -10.65 4.20
C LEU A 50 -6.34 -11.51 3.13
N SER A 51 -5.04 -11.31 2.93
CA SER A 51 -4.26 -12.04 1.93
C SER A 51 -3.96 -13.49 2.31
N ILE A 52 -4.15 -13.93 3.56
CA ILE A 52 -3.66 -15.24 4.05
C ILE A 52 -4.14 -16.45 3.22
N ARG A 53 -5.29 -16.34 2.54
CA ARG A 53 -5.89 -17.39 1.67
C ARG A 53 -5.70 -17.12 0.16
N VAL A 54 -4.96 -16.08 -0.20
CA VAL A 54 -4.65 -15.71 -1.59
C VAL A 54 -3.31 -16.32 -1.97
N SER A 55 -3.18 -16.86 -3.19
CA SER A 55 -1.90 -17.40 -3.65
C SER A 55 -0.87 -16.28 -3.82
N LEU A 56 0.41 -16.56 -3.55
CA LEU A 56 1.48 -15.56 -3.69
C LEU A 56 1.57 -15.02 -5.13
N ARG A 57 1.29 -15.86 -6.13
CA ARG A 57 1.24 -15.42 -7.55
C ARG A 57 0.21 -14.31 -7.76
N VAL A 58 -1.03 -14.49 -7.26
CA VAL A 58 -2.09 -13.47 -7.38
C VAL A 58 -1.76 -12.25 -6.54
N PHE A 59 -1.16 -12.44 -5.37
CA PHE A 59 -0.69 -11.34 -4.51
C PHE A 59 0.31 -10.43 -5.23
N PHE A 60 1.39 -10.99 -5.79
CA PHE A 60 2.37 -10.21 -6.52
C PHE A 60 1.80 -9.57 -7.78
N LEU A 61 0.92 -10.28 -8.52
CA LEU A 61 0.26 -9.71 -9.69
C LEU A 61 -0.56 -8.46 -9.35
N MET A 62 -1.37 -8.53 -8.27
CA MET A 62 -2.17 -7.40 -7.82
C MET A 62 -1.31 -6.27 -7.26
N HIS A 63 -0.20 -6.58 -6.59
CA HIS A 63 0.75 -5.56 -6.14
C HIS A 63 1.39 -4.83 -7.32
N SER A 64 1.81 -5.56 -8.35
CA SER A 64 2.31 -4.97 -9.60
C SER A 64 1.25 -4.12 -10.29
N PHE A 65 0.00 -4.57 -10.32
CA PHE A 65 -1.12 -3.79 -10.85
C PHE A 65 -1.32 -2.47 -10.08
N MET A 66 -1.30 -2.53 -8.74
CA MET A 66 -1.40 -1.34 -7.88
C MET A 66 -0.27 -0.33 -8.16
N ILE A 67 0.97 -0.79 -8.39
CA ILE A 67 2.09 0.08 -8.75
C ILE A 67 1.81 0.80 -10.08
N VAL A 68 1.38 0.07 -11.10
CA VAL A 68 1.05 0.65 -12.42
C VAL A 68 -0.05 1.69 -12.29
N CYS A 69 -1.14 1.39 -11.56
CA CYS A 69 -2.20 2.36 -11.28
C CYS A 69 -1.67 3.59 -10.53
N SER A 70 -0.80 3.39 -9.55
CA SER A 70 -0.21 4.50 -8.78
C SER A 70 0.63 5.43 -9.66
N ILE A 71 1.41 4.88 -10.59
CA ILE A 71 2.22 5.67 -11.53
C ILE A 71 1.31 6.45 -12.47
N ILE A 72 0.29 5.81 -13.06
CA ILE A 72 -0.67 6.48 -13.96
C ILE A 72 -1.36 7.63 -13.24
N LEU A 73 -1.85 7.41 -12.02
CA LEU A 73 -2.51 8.45 -11.22
C LEU A 73 -1.55 9.59 -10.89
N ALA A 74 -0.30 9.29 -10.52
CA ALA A 74 0.69 10.33 -10.25
C ALA A 74 0.97 11.21 -11.47
N GLN A 75 1.09 10.62 -12.65
CA GLN A 75 1.28 11.37 -13.90
C GLN A 75 0.09 12.28 -14.23
N LEU A 76 -1.13 11.90 -13.84
CA LEU A 76 -2.34 12.68 -14.07
C LEU A 76 -2.55 13.80 -13.05
N PHE A 77 -2.19 13.56 -11.78
CA PHE A 77 -2.57 14.45 -10.66
C PHE A 77 -1.40 15.18 -9.97
N ILE A 78 -0.16 14.78 -10.22
CA ILE A 78 1.06 15.41 -9.67
C ILE A 78 1.86 16.01 -10.83
N ASN A 79 1.27 16.99 -11.51
CA ASN A 79 1.88 17.66 -12.67
C ASN A 79 1.74 19.19 -12.56
N PRO A 80 2.83 19.99 -12.61
CA PRO A 80 4.22 19.53 -12.70
C PRO A 80 4.67 18.80 -11.42
N PRO A 81 5.54 17.78 -11.54
CA PRO A 81 6.06 17.08 -10.37
C PRO A 81 6.92 18.03 -9.53
N ASN A 82 6.78 17.97 -8.20
CA ASN A 82 7.65 18.71 -7.30
C ASN A 82 9.07 18.15 -7.39
N GLU A 83 9.94 18.81 -8.16
CA GLU A 83 11.28 18.31 -8.48
C GLU A 83 12.13 18.10 -7.21
N SER A 84 12.01 18.99 -6.21
CA SER A 84 12.78 18.85 -4.97
C SER A 84 12.40 17.60 -4.17
N TRP A 85 11.13 17.21 -4.21
CA TRP A 85 10.63 16.05 -3.50
C TRP A 85 11.05 14.72 -4.14
N PHE A 86 11.06 14.66 -5.48
CA PHE A 86 11.38 13.42 -6.19
C PHE A 86 12.87 13.22 -6.43
N ASN A 87 13.68 14.30 -6.38
CA ASN A 87 15.13 14.22 -6.52
C ASN A 87 15.77 13.32 -5.44
N PRO A 88 16.82 12.54 -5.79
CA PRO A 88 17.55 12.54 -7.07
C PRO A 88 16.92 11.63 -8.15
N PHE A 89 15.72 11.09 -7.90
CA PHE A 89 15.06 10.15 -8.80
C PHE A 89 13.90 10.81 -9.57
N THR A 90 13.27 10.06 -10.47
CA THR A 90 12.02 10.50 -11.10
C THR A 90 10.82 10.09 -10.24
N MET A 91 9.70 10.78 -10.37
CA MET A 91 8.45 10.44 -9.67
C MET A 91 8.07 8.97 -9.82
N ASN A 92 8.20 8.42 -11.03
CA ASN A 92 7.90 7.01 -11.29
C ASN A 92 8.80 6.06 -10.48
N VAL A 93 10.10 6.37 -10.38
CA VAL A 93 11.05 5.57 -9.61
C VAL A 93 10.75 5.69 -8.11
N VAL A 94 10.47 6.89 -7.61
CA VAL A 94 10.12 7.09 -6.19
C VAL A 94 8.84 6.34 -5.81
N ILE A 95 7.81 6.36 -6.66
CA ILE A 95 6.56 5.59 -6.47
C ILE A 95 6.83 4.07 -6.45
N LEU A 96 7.70 3.60 -7.35
CA LEU A 96 8.11 2.20 -7.35
C LEU A 96 8.83 1.84 -6.04
N LEU A 97 9.77 2.67 -5.59
CA LEU A 97 10.52 2.44 -4.35
C LEU A 97 9.61 2.49 -3.12
N SER A 98 8.66 3.43 -3.05
CA SER A 98 7.71 3.53 -1.92
C SER A 98 6.70 2.37 -1.87
N SER A 99 6.51 1.65 -2.98
CA SER A 99 5.74 0.41 -2.98
C SER A 99 6.44 -0.76 -2.28
N LEU A 100 7.76 -0.72 -2.07
CA LEU A 100 8.53 -1.80 -1.44
C LEU A 100 8.24 -1.93 0.07
N PRO A 101 8.25 -0.85 0.88
CA PRO A 101 7.80 -0.92 2.28
C PRO A 101 6.37 -1.43 2.41
N ILE A 102 5.46 -1.05 1.50
CA ILE A 102 4.08 -1.53 1.48
C ILE A 102 4.05 -3.04 1.23
N LEU A 103 4.76 -3.51 0.20
CA LEU A 103 4.87 -4.94 -0.10
C LEU A 103 5.40 -5.73 1.10
N PHE A 104 6.49 -5.25 1.70
CA PHE A 104 7.11 -5.88 2.86
C PHE A 104 6.16 -5.92 4.05
N GLY A 105 5.50 -4.80 4.36
CA GLY A 105 4.53 -4.71 5.45
C GLY A 105 3.36 -5.67 5.28
N GLN A 106 2.75 -5.71 4.09
CA GLN A 106 1.66 -6.65 3.79
C GLN A 106 2.10 -8.11 3.91
N LEU A 107 3.29 -8.46 3.45
CA LEU A 107 3.86 -9.82 3.58
C LEU A 107 4.15 -10.17 5.04
N MET A 108 4.72 -9.25 5.82
CA MET A 108 4.96 -9.44 7.25
C MET A 108 3.64 -9.69 7.99
N THR A 109 2.64 -8.83 7.78
CA THR A 109 1.32 -9.00 8.41
C THR A 109 0.67 -10.33 8.01
N ARG A 110 0.78 -10.72 6.74
CA ARG A 110 0.31 -12.02 6.24
C ARG A 110 0.96 -13.17 7.00
N LEU A 111 2.28 -13.18 7.13
CA LEU A 111 3.03 -14.25 7.80
C LEU A 111 2.68 -14.34 9.28
N MET A 112 2.62 -13.20 9.98
CA MET A 112 2.21 -13.14 11.39
C MET A 112 0.79 -13.69 11.58
N THR A 113 -0.14 -13.29 10.72
CA THR A 113 -1.53 -13.76 10.77
C THR A 113 -1.63 -15.27 10.52
N GLN A 114 -0.85 -15.79 9.56
CA GLN A 114 -0.80 -17.23 9.31
C GLN A 114 -0.21 -18.01 10.48
N SER A 115 0.85 -17.48 11.11
CA SER A 115 1.47 -18.09 12.30
C SER A 115 0.48 -18.16 13.46
N LEU A 116 -0.18 -17.04 13.77
CA LEU A 116 -1.19 -16.96 14.83
C LEU A 116 -2.36 -17.90 14.57
N TYR A 117 -2.87 -17.94 13.33
CA TYR A 117 -3.97 -18.85 12.95
C TYR A 117 -3.59 -20.33 13.17
N ARG A 118 -2.37 -20.72 12.79
CA ARG A 118 -1.87 -22.09 13.00
C ARG A 118 -1.70 -22.41 14.48
N PHE A 119 -1.15 -21.48 15.26
CA PHE A 119 -0.96 -21.63 16.70
C PHE A 119 -2.29 -21.88 17.43
N ILE A 120 -3.30 -21.04 17.18
CA ILE A 120 -4.64 -21.17 17.78
C ILE A 120 -5.28 -22.50 17.36
N LYS A 121 -5.19 -22.87 16.08
CA LYS A 121 -5.74 -24.13 15.58
C LYS A 121 -5.13 -25.34 16.26
N ASN A 122 -3.81 -25.35 16.47
CA ASN A 122 -3.12 -26.47 17.12
C ASN A 122 -3.50 -26.59 18.61
N LYS A 123 -3.67 -25.47 19.32
CA LYS A 123 -4.07 -25.48 20.74
C LYS A 123 -5.50 -26.00 20.96
N ASN A 124 -6.41 -25.80 20.00
CA ASN A 124 -7.80 -26.27 20.12
C ASN A 124 -7.97 -27.76 19.77
N LEU A 125 -6.91 -28.42 19.26
CA LEU A 125 -6.92 -29.84 18.88
C LEU A 125 -6.18 -30.73 19.90
N SER A 126 -5.54 -30.12 20.91
CA SER A 126 -4.88 -30.78 22.05
C SER A 126 -5.76 -30.75 23.29
#